data_AF-A0A969XG01-F1
#
_entry.id   AF-A0A969XG01-F1
#
_cell.length_a   1.000
_cell.length_b   1.000
_cell.length_c   1.000
_cell.angle_alpha   90.00
_cell.angle_beta   90.00
_cell.angle_gamma   90.00
#
_symmetry.space_group_name_H-M   'P 1'
#
loop_
_entity.id
_entity.type
_entity.pdbx_description
1 polymer ?
#
loop_
_entity_poly.entity_id
_entity_poly.type
_entity_poly.pdbx_seq_one_letter_code
_entity_poly.pdbx_strand_id
1 'polypeptide(L)'
;MTSDQNVRRFSAGEMEVRLSPDPAQMGMDAADAVVEIIQQAVAARGTASLILATGNSQLPFIESLREREAVPWNCVRIFHMDEYLGMTADHPA
;
A
#
# COMPACT_ATOMS: atom_id res chain seq x y z
N MET A 1 2.72 22.23 -5.67
CA MET A 1 4.10 22.74 -5.51
C MET A 1 4.50 22.53 -4.06
N THR A 2 5.12 21.39 -3.76
CA THR A 2 6.04 21.16 -2.63
C THR A 2 6.85 19.91 -2.97
N SER A 3 7.99 20.13 -3.62
CA SER A 3 9.26 19.42 -3.42
C SER A 3 9.24 17.88 -3.30
N ASP A 4 9.46 17.21 -4.44
CA ASP A 4 9.99 15.84 -4.57
C ASP A 4 11.50 15.75 -4.21
N GLN A 5 12.05 16.70 -3.42
CA GLN A 5 13.51 16.90 -3.31
C GLN A 5 14.23 15.99 -2.31
N ASN A 6 13.56 15.06 -1.63
CA ASN A 6 14.23 14.18 -0.65
C ASN A 6 14.00 12.68 -0.84
N VAL A 7 13.26 12.26 -1.87
CA VAL A 7 13.14 10.83 -2.19
C VAL A 7 14.36 10.38 -2.97
N ARG A 8 15.24 9.56 -2.36
CA ARG A 8 16.38 8.96 -3.07
C ARG A 8 15.98 7.63 -3.66
N ARG A 9 16.47 7.33 -4.87
CA ARG A 9 16.21 6.07 -5.55
C ARG A 9 17.51 5.36 -5.88
N PHE A 10 17.53 4.04 -5.71
CA PHE A 10 18.63 3.18 -6.14
C PHE A 10 18.11 1.77 -6.43
N SER A 11 18.92 0.94 -7.07
CA SER A 11 18.59 -0.46 -7.32
C SER A 11 19.37 -1.38 -6.41
N ALA A 12 18.72 -2.41 -5.88
CA ALA A 12 19.33 -3.53 -5.19
C ALA A 12 19.03 -4.81 -5.98
N GLY A 13 19.93 -5.19 -6.89
CA GLY A 13 19.62 -6.18 -7.94
C GLY A 13 18.55 -5.62 -8.89
N GLU A 14 17.49 -6.40 -9.12
CA GLU A 14 16.33 -5.99 -9.94
C GLU A 14 15.29 -5.17 -9.16
N MET A 15 15.47 -4.98 -7.85
CA MET A 15 14.52 -4.25 -7.01
C MET A 15 14.81 -2.75 -7.03
N GLU A 16 13.82 -1.95 -7.40
CA GLU A 16 13.84 -0.50 -7.18
C GLU A 16 13.61 -0.19 -5.70
N VAL A 17 14.50 0.60 -5.10
CA VAL A 17 14.39 1.06 -3.72
C VAL A 17 14.16 2.56 -3.70
N ARG A 18 13.12 2.99 -2.98
CA ARG A 18 12.81 4.40 -2.71
C ARG A 18 13.00 4.69 -1.24
N LEU A 19 13.79 5.71 -0.93
CA LEU A 19 14.05 6.21 0.42
C LEU A 19 13.28 7.52 0.58
N SER A 20 12.14 7.48 1.27
CA SER A 20 11.37 8.68 1.62
C SER A 20 11.92 9.31 2.91
N PRO A 21 11.72 10.63 3.13
CA PRO A 21 12.28 11.35 4.28
C PRO A 21 11.73 10.89 5.64
N ASP A 22 10.49 10.41 5.67
CA ASP A 22 9.82 9.93 6.87
C ASP A 22 8.74 8.87 6.50
N PRO A 23 8.20 8.15 7.51
CA PRO A 23 7.18 7.13 7.26
C PRO A 23 5.88 7.66 6.65
N ALA A 24 5.50 8.92 6.91
CA ALA A 24 4.27 9.50 6.36
C ALA A 24 4.42 9.73 4.85
N GLN A 25 5.54 10.32 4.41
CA GLN A 25 5.85 10.46 2.99
C GLN A 25 5.97 9.09 2.30
N MET A 26 6.64 8.12 2.94
CA MET A 26 6.69 6.75 2.43
C MET A 26 5.29 6.14 2.25
N GLY A 27 4.40 6.32 3.24
CA GLY A 27 3.04 5.83 3.22
C GLY A 27 2.21 6.44 2.09
N MET A 28 2.33 7.76 1.87
CA MET A 28 1.68 8.45 0.75
C MET A 28 2.20 7.96 -0.59
N ASP A 29 3.52 7.90 -0.78
CA ASP A 29 4.15 7.43 -2.03
C ASP A 29 3.71 5.99 -2.37
N ALA A 30 3.66 5.12 -1.36
CA ALA A 30 3.22 3.73 -1.51
C ALA A 30 1.72 3.62 -1.81
N ALA A 31 0.90 4.42 -1.13
CA ALA A 31 -0.55 4.46 -1.35
C ALA A 31 -0.87 4.89 -2.79
N ASP A 32 -0.27 5.97 -3.26
CA ASP A 32 -0.50 6.50 -4.60
C ASP A 32 -0.10 5.47 -5.68
N ALA A 33 1.06 4.80 -5.50
CA ALA A 33 1.48 3.72 -6.40
C ALA A 33 0.50 2.53 -6.41
N VAL A 34 -0.01 2.13 -5.24
CA VAL A 34 -0.99 1.03 -5.15
C VAL A 34 -2.31 1.41 -5.80
N VAL A 35 -2.80 2.64 -5.62
CA VAL A 35 -4.04 3.12 -6.27
C VAL A 35 -3.91 3.05 -7.79
N GLU A 36 -2.79 3.52 -8.34
CA GLU A 36 -2.54 3.45 -9.78
C GLU A 36 -2.56 2.00 -10.28
N ILE A 37 -1.87 1.08 -9.59
CA ILE A 37 -1.83 -0.35 -9.95
C ILE A 37 -3.23 -0.98 -9.87
N ILE A 38 -4.01 -0.66 -8.85
CA ILE A 38 -5.39 -1.14 -8.70
C ILE A 38 -6.24 -0.66 -9.88
N GLN A 39 -6.19 0.64 -10.20
CA GLN A 39 -6.96 1.21 -11.31
C GLN A 39 -6.60 0.56 -12.64
N GLN A 40 -5.30 0.37 -12.91
CA GLN A 40 -4.83 -0.33 -14.11
C GLN A 40 -5.33 -1.77 -14.17
N ALA A 41 -5.27 -2.51 -13.05
CA ALA A 41 -5.76 -3.88 -12.94
C ALA A 41 -7.28 -3.98 -13.19
N VAL A 42 -8.06 -3.09 -12.57
CA VAL A 42 -9.52 -3.04 -12.76
C VAL A 42 -9.87 -2.63 -14.19
N ALA A 43 -9.16 -1.67 -14.79
CA ALA A 43 -9.38 -1.28 -16.18
C ALA A 43 -9.13 -2.45 -17.15
N ALA A 44 -8.08 -3.24 -16.89
CA ALA A 44 -7.69 -4.36 -17.75
C ALA A 44 -8.55 -5.62 -17.58
N ARG A 45 -9.05 -5.91 -16.35
CA ARG A 45 -9.66 -7.20 -16.01
C ARG A 45 -11.00 -7.11 -15.28
N GLY A 46 -11.50 -5.91 -15.04
CA GLY A 46 -12.70 -5.65 -14.24
C GLY A 46 -12.52 -5.84 -12.73
N THR A 47 -11.40 -6.42 -12.27
CA THR A 47 -11.12 -6.69 -10.86
C THR A 47 -9.63 -6.55 -10.52
N ALA A 48 -9.34 -6.26 -9.25
CA ALA A 48 -8.00 -6.32 -8.67
C ALA A 48 -7.97 -7.26 -7.47
N SER A 49 -6.84 -7.92 -7.24
CA SER A 49 -6.58 -8.72 -6.05
C SER A 49 -5.33 -8.21 -5.37
N LEU A 50 -5.43 -7.93 -4.08
CA LEU A 50 -4.36 -7.36 -3.26
C LEU A 50 -4.05 -8.30 -2.10
N ILE A 51 -2.77 -8.51 -1.82
CA ILE A 51 -2.32 -9.17 -0.60
C ILE A 51 -1.72 -8.07 0.30
N LEU A 52 -2.21 -7.96 1.53
CA LEU A 52 -1.69 -7.04 2.55
C LEU A 52 -0.89 -7.81 3.60
N ALA A 53 0.28 -7.28 3.93
CA ALA A 53 1.09 -7.79 5.03
C ALA A 53 0.60 -7.24 6.38
N THR A 54 0.92 -7.95 7.46
CA THR A 54 0.63 -7.53 8.83
C THR A 54 1.81 -6.74 9.43
N GLY A 55 1.54 -5.90 10.43
CA GLY A 55 2.56 -5.22 11.24
C GLY A 55 2.51 -3.69 11.23
N ASN A 56 3.00 -3.08 12.32
CA ASN A 56 2.90 -1.63 12.55
C ASN A 56 3.61 -0.76 11.50
N SER A 57 4.61 -1.32 10.80
CA SER A 57 5.29 -0.62 9.71
C SER A 57 4.38 -0.32 8.51
N GLN A 58 3.24 -1.00 8.40
CA GLN A 58 2.23 -0.76 7.36
C GLN A 58 1.28 0.40 7.68
N LEU A 59 1.20 0.84 8.93
CA LEU A 59 0.20 1.84 9.36
C LEU A 59 0.21 3.13 8.54
N PRO A 60 1.37 3.77 8.26
CA PRO A 60 1.38 5.01 7.47
C PRO A 60 0.83 4.82 6.05
N PHE A 61 1.08 3.65 5.46
CA PHE A 61 0.56 3.28 4.13
C PHE A 61 -0.96 3.06 4.18
N ILE A 62 -1.47 2.30 5.15
CA ILE A 62 -2.91 2.04 5.28
C ILE A 62 -3.69 3.32 5.60
N GLU A 63 -3.16 4.17 6.48
CA GLU A 63 -3.72 5.48 6.78
C GLU A 63 -3.81 6.35 5.52
N SER A 64 -2.72 6.42 4.75
CA SER A 64 -2.69 7.16 3.48
C SER A 64 -3.65 6.58 2.45
N LEU A 65 -3.67 5.25 2.27
CA LEU A 65 -4.54 4.55 1.32
C LEU A 65 -6.02 4.77 1.63
N ARG A 66 -6.40 4.80 2.92
CA ARG A 66 -7.77 5.08 3.36
C ARG A 66 -8.29 6.44 2.88
N GLU A 67 -7.40 7.42 2.70
CA GLU A 67 -7.76 8.76 2.24
C GLU A 67 -7.96 8.84 0.72
N ARG A 68 -7.60 7.80 -0.05
CA ARG A 68 -7.74 7.81 -1.51
C ARG A 68 -9.11 7.26 -1.93
N GLU A 69 -10.06 8.15 -2.11
CA GLU A 69 -11.41 7.83 -2.59
C GLU A 69 -11.42 7.24 -4.02
N ALA A 70 -10.35 7.44 -4.78
CA ALA A 70 -10.19 6.98 -6.15
C ALA A 70 -10.05 5.44 -6.29
N VAL A 71 -10.00 4.69 -5.18
CA VAL A 71 -9.92 3.22 -5.21
C VAL A 71 -11.31 2.62 -5.45
N PRO A 72 -11.51 1.82 -6.51
CA PRO A 72 -12.79 1.18 -6.82
C PRO A 72 -13.02 -0.07 -5.96
N TRP A 73 -13.29 0.10 -4.66
CA TRP A 73 -13.37 -0.99 -3.67
C TRP A 73 -14.35 -2.11 -4.05
N ASN A 74 -15.42 -1.80 -4.78
CA ASN A 74 -16.38 -2.80 -5.26
C ASN A 74 -15.78 -3.82 -6.25
N CYS A 75 -14.62 -3.53 -6.83
CA CYS A 75 -13.89 -4.38 -7.77
C CYS A 75 -12.61 -4.97 -7.16
N VAL A 76 -12.33 -4.73 -5.88
CA VAL A 76 -11.09 -5.14 -5.21
C VAL A 76 -11.38 -6.31 -4.27
N ARG A 77 -10.56 -7.36 -4.35
CA ARG A 77 -10.52 -8.44 -3.37
C ARG A 77 -9.22 -8.41 -2.58
N ILE A 78 -9.32 -8.37 -1.26
CA ILE A 78 -8.16 -8.29 -0.37
C ILE A 78 -7.95 -9.64 0.30
N PHE A 79 -6.68 -10.02 0.44
CA PHE A 79 -6.20 -11.15 1.22
C PHE A 79 -5.17 -10.64 2.23
N HIS A 80 -5.11 -11.28 3.39
CA HIS A 80 -3.97 -11.13 4.29
C HIS A 80 -2.87 -12.11 3.88
N MET A 81 -1.61 -11.69 3.96
CA MET A 81 -0.45 -12.54 3.67
C MET A 81 -0.29 -13.65 4.72
N ASP A 82 -0.58 -13.30 5.97
CA ASP A 82 -0.44 -14.10 7.17
C ASP A 82 -1.42 -13.61 8.24
N GLU A 83 -1.79 -14.49 9.18
CA GLU A 83 -2.68 -14.17 10.31
C GLU A 83 -2.35 -15.06 11.52
N TYR A 84 -2.60 -14.55 12.72
CA TYR A 84 -2.46 -15.30 13.95
C TYR A 84 -3.55 -16.35 14.12
N LEU A 85 -3.14 -17.61 14.32
CA LEU A 85 -4.06 -18.71 14.56
C LEU A 85 -4.58 -18.73 16.00
N GLY A 86 -5.90 -18.88 16.17
CA GLY A 86 -6.54 -19.09 17.47
C GLY A 86 -6.86 -17.80 18.24
N MET A 87 -6.68 -16.64 17.61
CA MET A 87 -7.04 -15.34 18.18
C MET A 87 -8.40 -14.89 17.65
N THR A 88 -9.12 -14.12 18.47
CA THR A 88 -10.38 -13.51 18.07
C THR A 88 -10.13 -12.33 17.15
N ALA A 89 -11.10 -11.99 16.30
CA ALA A 89 -11.00 -10.82 15.41
C ALA A 89 -10.79 -9.49 16.17
N ASP A 90 -11.26 -9.39 17.42
CA ASP A 90 -11.09 -8.20 18.27
C ASP A 90 -9.77 -8.20 19.05
N HIS A 91 -8.86 -9.15 18.79
CA HIS A 91 -7.58 -9.18 19.47
C HIS A 91 -6.71 -7.99 19.03
N PRO A 92 -6.07 -7.25 19.95
CA PRO A 92 -5.37 -6.00 19.64
C PRO A 92 -4.01 -6.16 18.93
N ALA A 93 -3.67 -7.34 18.39
CA ALA A 93 -2.32 -7.68 17.91
C ALA A 93 -2.32 -7.99 16.43
#